data_AF-A0A5C9DBI7-F1
#
_entry.id   AF-A0A5C9DBI7-F1
#
_cell.length_a   1.000
_cell.length_b   1.000
_cell.length_c   1.000
_cell.angle_alpha   90.00
_cell.angle_beta   90.00
_cell.angle_gamma   90.00
#
_symmetry.space_group_name_H-M   'P 1'
#
loop_
_entity.id
_entity.type
_entity.pdbx_description
1 polymer ?
#
loop_
_entity_poly.entity_id
_entity_poly.type
_entity_poly.pdbx_seq_one_letter_code
_entity_poly.pdbx_strand_id
1 'polypeptide(L)'
;MFAYALPEESEAMHEELRSIEEEIFSGLGIPFRVVDTCTGDLGAPAYRKWDLEAWMPGRNGGEWGEVTSTSNCTDYQARRLGIKFKDDDGKNKFVHTLNGTAIACSRAMIAIMENCQRADGSIGMPKALVPYLGFEEIRRK
;
A
#
# COMPACT_ATOMS: atom_id res chain seq x y z
N MET A 1 5.05 -3.21 5.04
CA MET A 1 4.29 -4.01 6.02
C MET A 1 4.47 -5.48 5.68
N PHE A 2 4.57 -6.32 6.69
CA PHE A 2 4.73 -7.76 6.52
C PHE A 2 4.06 -8.46 7.69
N ALA A 3 3.35 -9.57 7.45
CA ALA A 3 2.67 -10.33 8.47
C ALA A 3 2.86 -11.84 8.25
N TYR A 4 3.01 -12.55 9.37
CA TYR A 4 2.73 -13.97 9.46
C TYR A 4 1.35 -14.12 10.08
N ALA A 5 0.50 -14.93 9.48
CA ALA A 5 -0.86 -15.18 9.97
C ALA A 5 -1.12 -16.68 10.05
N LEU A 6 -2.02 -17.08 10.96
CA LEU A 6 -2.63 -18.40 10.85
C LEU A 6 -3.44 -18.49 9.55
N PRO A 7 -3.57 -19.68 8.93
CA PRO A 7 -4.33 -19.83 7.70
C PRO A 7 -5.76 -19.26 7.75
N GLU A 8 -6.43 -19.43 8.88
CA GLU A 8 -7.78 -18.92 9.16
C GLU A 8 -7.87 -17.40 9.34
N GLU A 9 -6.75 -16.73 9.62
CA GLU A 9 -6.70 -15.28 9.85
C GLU A 9 -6.19 -14.52 8.62
N SER A 10 -5.69 -15.20 7.60
CA SER A 10 -4.96 -14.53 6.51
C SER A 10 -5.83 -13.55 5.72
N GLU A 11 -7.11 -13.87 5.47
CA GLU A 11 -8.00 -12.96 4.74
C GLU A 11 -8.31 -11.70 5.55
N ALA A 12 -8.54 -11.84 6.87
CA ALA A 12 -8.77 -10.70 7.74
C ALA A 12 -7.52 -9.81 7.83
N MET A 13 -6.33 -10.41 7.92
CA MET A 13 -5.06 -9.70 7.88
C MET A 13 -4.84 -8.99 6.53
N HIS A 14 -5.28 -9.58 5.41
CA HIS A 14 -5.18 -8.94 4.09
C HIS A 14 -6.03 -7.66 4.02
N GLU A 15 -7.27 -7.72 4.52
CA GLU A 15 -8.17 -6.58 4.64
C GLU A 15 -7.61 -5.50 5.58
N GLU A 16 -7.01 -5.89 6.71
CA GLU A 16 -6.35 -4.97 7.66
C GLU A 16 -5.15 -4.26 7.02
N LEU A 17 -4.29 -4.99 6.31
CA LEU A 17 -3.17 -4.37 5.60
C LEU A 17 -3.65 -3.37 4.55
N ARG A 18 -4.68 -3.72 3.77
CA ARG A 18 -5.28 -2.79 2.80
C ARG A 18 -5.85 -1.55 3.48
N SER A 19 -6.57 -1.70 4.58
CA SER A 19 -7.19 -0.57 5.29
C SER A 19 -6.16 0.43 5.81
N ILE A 20 -4.99 -0.04 6.26
CA ILE A 20 -3.87 0.82 6.64
C ILE A 20 -3.35 1.63 5.43
N GLU A 21 -3.23 1.01 4.26
CA GLU A 21 -2.83 1.74 3.04
C GLU A 21 -3.86 2.81 2.66
N GLU A 22 -5.15 2.48 2.71
CA GLU A 22 -6.25 3.42 2.46
C GLU A 22 -6.27 4.58 3.47
N GLU A 23 -6.01 4.29 4.76
CA GLU A 23 -5.93 5.30 5.83
C GLU A 23 -4.80 6.30 5.57
N ILE A 24 -3.62 5.81 5.16
CA ILE A 24 -2.47 6.67 4.86
C ILE A 24 -2.81 7.64 3.71
N PHE A 25 -3.34 7.14 2.58
CA PHE A 25 -3.64 8.00 1.43
C PHE A 25 -4.84 8.93 1.69
N SER A 26 -5.84 8.46 2.43
CA SER A 26 -6.97 9.29 2.90
C SER A 26 -6.49 10.40 3.82
N GLY A 27 -5.60 10.10 4.77
CA GLY A 27 -5.02 11.07 5.70
C GLY A 27 -4.12 12.11 5.01
N LEU A 28 -3.50 11.75 3.89
CA LEU A 28 -2.78 12.68 3.02
C LEU A 28 -3.71 13.53 2.13
N GLY A 29 -5.01 13.21 2.08
CA GLY A 29 -5.98 13.90 1.23
C GLY A 29 -5.77 13.65 -0.27
N ILE A 30 -5.16 12.52 -0.63
CA ILE A 30 -4.87 12.16 -2.02
C ILE A 30 -5.99 11.27 -2.56
N PRO A 31 -6.62 11.61 -3.69
CA PRO A 31 -7.61 10.72 -4.30
C PRO A 31 -6.94 9.42 -4.76
N PHE A 32 -7.54 8.28 -4.42
CA PHE A 32 -7.09 6.97 -4.87
C PHE A 32 -8.27 6.06 -5.21
N ARG A 33 -7.96 4.94 -5.90
CA ARG A 33 -8.87 3.82 -6.10
C ARG A 33 -8.17 2.51 -5.71
N VAL A 34 -8.96 1.51 -5.32
CA VAL A 34 -8.50 0.14 -5.08
C VAL A 34 -8.77 -0.69 -6.33
N VAL A 35 -7.78 -1.46 -6.77
CA VAL A 35 -7.86 -2.37 -7.91
C VAL A 35 -7.64 -3.80 -7.44
N ASP A 36 -8.59 -4.69 -7.73
CA ASP A 36 -8.41 -6.14 -7.57
C ASP A 36 -7.67 -6.69 -8.78
N THR A 37 -6.42 -7.09 -8.58
CA THR A 37 -5.48 -7.41 -9.66
C THR A 37 -5.88 -8.71 -10.35
N CYS A 38 -5.91 -8.69 -11.68
CA CYS A 38 -6.31 -9.86 -12.46
C CYS A 38 -5.26 -11.00 -12.38
N THR A 39 -5.69 -12.22 -12.70
CA THR A 39 -4.84 -13.42 -12.59
C THR A 39 -3.53 -13.34 -13.39
N GLY A 40 -3.53 -12.62 -14.51
CA GLY A 40 -2.33 -12.43 -15.34
C GLY A 40 -1.25 -11.55 -14.71
N ASP A 41 -1.60 -10.78 -13.67
CA ASP A 41 -0.72 -9.79 -13.04
C ASP A 41 -0.49 -10.04 -11.54
N LEU A 42 -0.94 -11.19 -11.02
CA LEU A 42 -0.68 -11.61 -9.62
C LEU A 42 0.80 -11.91 -9.35
N GLY A 43 1.57 -12.23 -10.40
CA GLY A 43 2.91 -12.78 -10.25
C GLY A 43 2.90 -14.19 -9.65
N ALA A 44 4.08 -14.67 -9.26
CA ALA A 44 4.23 -16.05 -8.80
C ALA A 44 3.71 -16.35 -7.38
N PRO A 45 3.87 -15.47 -6.36
CA PRO A 45 3.56 -15.83 -4.99
C PRO A 45 2.16 -15.40 -4.51
N ALA A 46 1.49 -14.47 -5.17
CA ALA A 46 0.23 -13.92 -4.67
C ALA A 46 -0.94 -14.84 -5.01
N TYR A 47 -1.72 -15.19 -3.98
CA TYR A 47 -3.04 -15.80 -4.12
C TYR A 47 -4.08 -14.74 -4.47
N ARG A 48 -3.99 -13.57 -3.83
CA ARG A 48 -4.79 -12.37 -4.13
C ARG A 48 -3.94 -11.12 -3.91
N LYS A 49 -4.15 -10.10 -4.73
CA LYS A 49 -3.44 -8.83 -4.69
C LYS A 49 -4.42 -7.66 -4.89
N TRP A 50 -4.26 -6.63 -4.08
CA TRP A 50 -4.89 -5.34 -4.28
C TRP A 50 -3.81 -4.28 -4.47
N ASP A 51 -4.03 -3.42 -5.45
CA ASP A 51 -3.21 -2.25 -5.68
C ASP A 51 -4.03 -0.99 -5.36
N LEU A 52 -3.44 -0.03 -4.65
CA LEU A 52 -4.00 1.32 -4.63
C LEU A 52 -3.32 2.13 -5.72
N GLU A 53 -4.14 2.84 -6.49
CA GLU A 53 -3.66 3.78 -7.48
C GLU A 53 -4.11 5.18 -7.10
N ALA A 54 -3.15 6.10 -7.00
CA ALA A 54 -3.42 7.51 -6.72
C ALA A 54 -3.68 8.27 -8.03
N TRP A 55 -4.54 9.28 -7.97
CA TRP A 55 -4.75 10.20 -9.08
C TRP A 55 -3.51 11.09 -9.28
N MET A 56 -3.00 11.15 -10.51
CA MET A 56 -1.82 11.94 -10.89
C MET A 56 -2.18 12.87 -12.06
N PRO A 57 -2.59 14.13 -11.79
CA PRO A 57 -2.99 15.09 -12.82
C PRO A 57 -1.95 15.31 -13.94
N GLY A 58 -0.66 15.27 -13.63
CA GLY A 58 0.42 15.48 -14.59
C GLY A 58 0.75 14.24 -15.42
N ARG A 59 0.38 13.05 -14.93
CA ARG A 59 0.63 11.77 -15.61
C ARG A 59 -0.29 11.62 -16.81
N ASN A 60 0.27 11.65 -18.02
CA ASN A 60 -0.46 11.42 -19.28
C ASN A 60 -1.72 12.30 -19.47
N GLY A 61 -1.75 13.49 -18.87
CA GLY A 61 -2.93 14.37 -18.91
C GLY A 61 -4.04 14.00 -17.92
N GLY A 62 -3.72 13.20 -16.90
CA GLY A 62 -4.60 12.81 -15.80
C GLY A 62 -4.89 11.31 -15.82
N GLU A 63 -4.11 10.54 -15.07
CA GLU A 63 -4.29 9.09 -14.94
C GLU A 63 -4.09 8.60 -13.50
N TRP A 64 -4.57 7.39 -13.24
CA TRP A 64 -4.27 6.65 -12.03
C TRP A 64 -2.88 6.01 -12.13
N GLY A 65 -2.11 6.07 -11.05
CA GLY A 65 -0.80 5.41 -10.95
C GLY A 65 -0.68 4.62 -9.66
N GLU A 66 -0.27 3.36 -9.76
CA GLU A 66 -0.03 2.48 -8.59
C GLU A 66 0.90 3.18 -7.59
N VAL A 67 0.51 3.19 -6.32
CA VAL A 67 1.28 3.73 -5.20
C VAL A 67 1.57 2.69 -4.13
N THR A 68 0.68 1.72 -3.94
CA THR A 68 0.85 0.60 -3.02
C THR A 68 0.40 -0.71 -3.66
N SER A 69 0.79 -1.81 -3.03
CA SER A 69 0.40 -3.18 -3.37
C SER A 69 0.35 -3.97 -2.07
N THR A 70 -0.76 -4.68 -1.83
CA THR A 70 -0.93 -5.64 -0.75
C THR A 70 -1.32 -7.02 -1.27
N SER A 71 -0.58 -8.05 -0.85
CA SER A 71 -0.75 -9.42 -1.30
C SER A 71 -0.90 -10.41 -0.14
N ASN A 72 -1.87 -11.32 -0.27
CA ASN A 72 -1.91 -12.58 0.48
C ASN A 72 -1.16 -13.65 -0.33
N CYS A 73 -0.09 -14.21 0.21
CA CYS A 73 0.71 -15.24 -0.44
C CYS A 73 0.38 -16.65 0.04
N THR A 74 -0.60 -16.81 0.94
CA THR A 74 -0.91 -18.07 1.63
C THR A 74 0.39 -18.71 2.15
N ASP A 75 0.55 -20.02 1.99
CA ASP A 75 1.75 -20.74 2.41
C ASP A 75 2.87 -20.79 1.34
N TYR A 76 2.72 -20.11 0.20
CA TYR A 76 3.66 -20.19 -0.93
C TYR A 76 5.11 -19.90 -0.51
N GLN A 77 5.30 -18.80 0.22
CA GLN A 77 6.61 -18.36 0.72
C GLN A 77 7.04 -19.22 1.91
N ALA A 78 6.11 -19.50 2.84
CA ALA A 78 6.36 -20.30 4.03
C ALA A 78 6.88 -21.71 3.69
N ARG A 79 6.35 -22.35 2.65
CA ARG A 79 6.83 -23.66 2.16
C ARG A 79 8.27 -23.62 1.67
N ARG A 80 8.66 -22.54 0.99
CA ARG A 80 10.02 -22.37 0.42
C ARG A 80 11.05 -22.02 1.48
N LEU A 81 10.64 -21.29 2.51
CA LEU A 81 11.50 -20.83 3.60
C LEU A 81 11.44 -21.74 4.83
N GLY A 82 10.55 -22.73 4.86
CA GLY A 82 10.39 -23.64 5.99
C GLY A 82 9.72 -23.01 7.23
N ILE A 83 8.88 -21.99 7.05
CA ILE A 83 8.28 -21.21 8.14
C ILE A 83 7.02 -21.90 8.64
N LYS A 84 7.00 -22.29 9.92
CA LYS A 84 5.94 -23.12 10.50
C LYS A 84 5.52 -22.60 11.87
N PHE A 85 4.30 -22.96 12.26
CA PHE A 85 3.79 -22.83 13.62
C PHE A 85 3.36 -24.20 14.14
N LYS A 86 3.22 -24.33 15.46
CA LYS A 86 2.58 -25.50 16.09
C LYS A 86 1.12 -25.19 16.34
N ASP A 87 0.24 -26.07 15.88
CA ASP A 87 -1.18 -25.98 16.24
C ASP A 87 -1.42 -26.52 17.67
N ASP A 88 -2.68 -26.46 18.11
CA ASP A 88 -3.11 -26.92 19.44
C ASP A 88 -2.85 -28.42 19.67
N ASP A 89 -2.79 -29.22 18.60
CA ASP A 89 -2.41 -30.64 18.64
C ASP A 89 -0.89 -30.86 18.70
N GLY A 90 -0.09 -29.79 18.65
CA GLY A 90 1.37 -29.83 18.60
C GLY A 90 1.95 -30.22 17.22
N LYS A 91 1.13 -30.28 16.17
CA LYS A 91 1.55 -30.58 14.79
C LYS A 91 2.13 -29.33 14.14
N ASN A 92 3.22 -29.52 13.40
CA ASN A 92 3.79 -28.42 12.61
C ASN A 92 2.94 -28.16 11.36
N LYS A 93 2.41 -26.94 11.23
CA LYS A 93 1.71 -26.44 10.04
C LYS A 93 2.44 -25.23 9.46
N PHE A 94 2.26 -24.94 8.17
CA PHE A 94 2.83 -23.74 7.55
C PHE A 94 1.97 -22.52 7.87
N VAL A 95 2.62 -21.40 8.18
CA VAL A 95 1.93 -20.10 8.31
C VAL A 95 1.51 -19.58 6.95
N HIS A 96 0.56 -18.66 6.93
CA HIS A 96 0.34 -17.77 5.79
C HIS A 96 1.24 -16.54 5.89
N THR A 97 1.61 -15.99 4.74
CA THR A 97 2.48 -14.81 4.62
C THR A 97 1.77 -13.72 3.84
N LEU A 98 1.81 -12.51 4.36
CA LEU A 98 1.22 -11.34 3.74
C LEU A 98 2.21 -10.18 3.71
N ASN A 99 2.07 -9.32 2.72
CA ASN A 99 2.87 -8.11 2.59
C ASN A 99 2.02 -6.97 2.03
N GLY A 100 2.36 -5.74 2.41
CA GLY A 100 1.69 -4.52 1.99
C GLY A 100 2.67 -3.33 1.99
N THR A 101 2.47 -2.36 1.11
CA THR A 101 3.30 -1.15 1.02
C THR A 101 2.68 -0.05 1.86
N ALA A 102 3.25 0.25 3.04
CA ALA A 102 2.78 1.37 3.85
C ALA A 102 2.89 2.70 3.07
N ILE A 103 4.08 2.99 2.53
CA ILE A 103 4.28 4.14 1.65
C ILE A 103 5.48 3.92 0.72
N ALA A 104 5.28 4.14 -0.57
CA ALA A 104 6.37 4.22 -1.55
C ALA A 104 6.70 5.70 -1.81
N CYS A 105 7.75 6.22 -1.14
CA CYS A 105 8.02 7.66 -1.06
C CYS A 105 8.06 8.39 -2.42
N SER A 106 8.70 7.80 -3.43
CA SER A 106 8.83 8.45 -4.75
C SER A 106 7.48 8.72 -5.41
N ARG A 107 6.58 7.74 -5.43
CA ARG A 107 5.26 7.86 -6.05
C ARG A 107 4.28 8.67 -5.19
N ALA A 108 4.37 8.53 -3.87
CA ALA A 108 3.62 9.36 -2.94
C ALA A 108 3.98 10.85 -3.09
N MET A 109 5.27 11.18 -3.26
CA MET A 109 5.71 12.55 -3.51
C MET A 109 5.13 13.12 -4.81
N ILE A 110 5.10 12.35 -5.90
CA ILE A 110 4.48 12.77 -7.16
C ILE A 110 3.00 13.09 -6.92
N ALA A 111 2.25 12.17 -6.29
CA ALA A 111 0.83 12.38 -6.02
C ALA A 111 0.59 13.63 -5.15
N ILE A 112 1.40 13.85 -4.11
CA ILE A 112 1.29 15.05 -3.26
C ILE A 112 1.59 16.32 -4.06
N MET A 113 2.71 16.36 -4.77
CA MET A 113 3.12 17.56 -5.50
C MET A 113 2.12 17.96 -6.59
N GLU A 114 1.57 16.99 -7.31
CA GLU A 114 0.60 17.26 -8.38
C GLU A 114 -0.78 17.62 -7.86
N ASN A 115 -1.27 16.96 -6.80
CA ASN A 115 -2.60 17.26 -6.24
C ASN A 115 -2.62 18.52 -5.36
N CYS A 116 -1.47 18.95 -4.84
CA CYS A 116 -1.36 20.14 -4.01
C CYS A 116 -0.74 21.36 -4.73
N GLN A 117 -0.58 21.31 -6.05
CA GLN A 117 -0.09 22.44 -6.84
C GLN A 117 -1.07 23.63 -6.81
N ARG A 118 -0.53 24.84 -6.94
CA ARG A 118 -1.31 26.08 -7.04
C ARG A 118 -0.94 26.86 -8.30
N ALA A 119 -1.83 27.76 -8.73
CA ALA A 119 -1.66 28.55 -9.95
C ALA A 119 -0.40 29.45 -9.94
N ASP A 120 0.09 29.84 -8.77
CA ASP A 120 1.32 30.62 -8.59
C ASP A 120 2.61 29.77 -8.63
N GLY A 121 2.48 28.45 -8.85
CA GLY A 121 3.58 27.49 -8.87
C GLY A 121 4.06 27.05 -7.49
N SER A 122 3.43 27.51 -6.40
CA SER A 122 3.66 26.96 -5.07
C SER A 122 2.97 25.61 -4.90
N ILE A 123 3.46 24.79 -3.98
CA ILE A 123 2.89 23.47 -3.66
C ILE A 123 2.47 23.50 -2.20
N GLY A 124 1.17 23.38 -1.92
CA GLY A 124 0.66 23.19 -0.56
C GLY A 124 1.06 21.83 -0.01
N MET A 125 1.06 21.67 1.32
CA MET A 125 1.34 20.38 1.96
C MET A 125 0.07 19.78 2.57
N PRO A 126 -0.09 18.44 2.53
CA PRO A 126 -1.10 17.75 3.32
C PRO A 126 -1.00 18.17 4.80
N LYS A 127 -2.13 18.48 5.43
CA LYS A 127 -2.17 18.93 6.83
C LYS A 127 -1.47 17.96 7.79
N ALA A 128 -1.58 16.65 7.53
CA ALA A 128 -0.94 15.61 8.29
C ALA A 128 0.61 15.69 8.28
N LEU A 129 1.22 16.31 7.26
CA LEU A 129 2.67 16.44 7.13
C LEU A 129 3.23 17.73 7.74
N VAL A 130 2.40 18.76 7.94
CA VAL A 130 2.83 20.07 8.46
C VAL A 130 3.60 19.97 9.79
N PRO A 131 3.19 19.16 10.79
CA PRO A 131 3.94 19.02 12.05
C PRO A 131 5.37 18.48 11.87
N TYR A 132 5.62 17.72 10.81
CA TYR A 132 6.93 17.13 10.51
C TYR A 132 7.80 18.04 9.63
N LEU A 133 7.17 18.85 8.78
CA LEU A 133 7.85 19.72 7.81
C LEU A 133 8.17 21.11 8.39
N GLY A 134 7.34 21.62 9.30
CA GLY A 134 7.46 22.98 9.83
C GLY A 134 7.04 24.08 8.84
N PHE A 135 6.44 23.71 7.72
CA PHE A 135 5.88 24.63 6.71
C PHE A 135 4.60 24.05 6.09
N GLU A 136 3.75 24.93 5.57
CA GLU A 136 2.48 24.57 4.93
C GLU A 136 2.55 24.60 3.40
N GLU A 137 3.62 25.17 2.83
CA GLU A 137 3.79 25.33 1.40
C GLU A 137 5.28 25.39 1.00
N ILE A 138 5.58 24.86 -0.18
CA ILE A 138 6.87 25.01 -0.87
C ILE A 138 6.75 26.17 -1.85
N ARG A 139 7.66 27.14 -1.76
CA ARG A 139 7.78 28.28 -2.68
C ARG A 139 9.15 28.33 -3.33
N ARG A 140 9.22 28.97 -4.50
CA ARG A 140 10.48 29.33 -5.15
C ARG A 140 11.26 30.28 -4.25
N LYS A 141 12.54 29.97 -4.01
CA LYS A 141 13.48 30.88 -3.33
C LYS A 141 13.91 32.01 -4.25
#